data_AF-A0A925NPR0-F1
#
_entry.id   AF-A0A925NPR0-F1
#
_cell.length_a   1.000
_cell.length_b   1.000
_cell.length_c   1.000
_cell.angle_alpha   90.00
_cell.angle_beta   90.00
_cell.angle_gamma   90.00
#
_symmetry.space_group_name_H-M   'P 1'
#
loop_
_entity.id
_entity.type
_entity.pdbx_description
1 polymer ?
#
loop_
_entity_poly.entity_id
_entity_poly.type
_entity_poly.pdbx_seq_one_letter_code
_entity_poly.pdbx_strand_id
1 'polypeptide(L)'
;GGMVFLLFGIEQWLESNFIVPQLLGKQVDLHPLIVLFAILIGATIMGLPGALVAVPVAAAGLFLAQEFYLKPLNNTDTTDGAT
;
A
#
# COMPACT_ATOMS: atom_id res chain seq x y z
N GLY A 1 19.05 -23.41 16.30
CA GLY A 1 19.06 -21.94 16.40
C GLY A 1 19.24 -21.28 15.05
N GLY A 2 20.46 -21.30 14.49
CA GLY A 2 20.81 -20.51 13.29
C GLY A 2 20.05 -20.85 12.00
N MET A 3 19.61 -22.09 11.80
CA MET A 3 18.85 -22.50 10.60
C MET A 3 17.56 -21.70 10.41
N VAL A 4 16.86 -21.38 11.50
CA VAL A 4 15.60 -20.62 11.46
C VAL A 4 15.86 -19.19 10.99
N PHE A 5 16.92 -18.55 11.51
CA PHE A 5 17.30 -17.19 11.09
C PHE A 5 17.70 -17.11 9.62
N LEU A 6 18.32 -18.15 9.08
CA LEU A 6 18.68 -18.21 7.65
C LEU A 6 17.45 -18.31 6.76
N LEU A 7 16.49 -19.18 7.11
CA LEU A 7 15.24 -19.31 6.36
C LEU A 7 14.42 -18.01 6.41
N PHE A 8 14.26 -17.45 7.61
CA PHE A 8 13.54 -16.18 7.79
C PHE A 8 14.20 -15.02 7.06
N GLY A 9 15.54 -14.96 7.03
CA GLY A 9 16.27 -13.92 6.31
C GLY A 9 16.10 -13.99 4.79
N ILE A 10 16.02 -15.19 4.22
CA ILE A 10 15.81 -15.40 2.78
C ILE A 10 14.38 -15.01 2.39
N GLU A 11 13.39 -15.41 3.19
CA GLU A 11 11.98 -15.03 3.00
C GLU A 11 11.81 -13.52 3.06
N GLN A 12 12.41 -12.86 4.07
CA GLN A 12 12.31 -11.41 4.22
C GLN A 12 12.97 -10.64 3.07
N TRP A 13 14.10 -11.14 2.57
CA TRP A 13 14.77 -10.55 1.40
C TRP A 13 13.92 -10.69 0.14
N LEU A 14 13.28 -11.84 -0.06
CA LEU A 14 12.39 -12.08 -1.19
C LEU A 14 11.12 -11.21 -1.12
N GLU A 15 10.49 -11.12 0.05
CA GLU A 15 9.33 -10.27 0.28
C GLU A 15 9.64 -8.79 0.04
N SER A 16 10.74 -8.30 0.61
CA SER A 16 11.15 -6.91 0.47
C SER A 16 11.47 -6.52 -0.97
N ASN A 17 12.02 -7.43 -1.76
CA ASN A 17 12.57 -7.10 -3.08
C ASN A 17 11.59 -7.36 -4.24
N PHE A 18 10.55 -8.17 -4.03
CA PHE A 18 9.57 -8.50 -5.08
C PHE A 18 8.12 -8.26 -4.67
N ILE A 19 7.71 -8.68 -3.47
CA ILE A 19 6.31 -8.58 -3.04
C ILE A 19 5.96 -7.14 -2.65
N VAL A 20 6.83 -6.47 -1.89
CA VAL A 20 6.66 -5.06 -1.51
C VAL A 20 6.57 -4.14 -2.74
N PRO A 21 7.47 -4.20 -3.75
CA PRO A 21 7.35 -3.35 -4.93
C PRO A 21 6.20 -3.73 -5.87
N GLN A 22 5.74 -4.99 -5.93
CA GLN A 22 4.53 -5.33 -6.67
C GLN A 22 3.25 -4.83 -5.99
N LEU A 23 3.21 -4.87 -4.65
CA LEU A 23 2.10 -4.33 -3.86
C LEU A 23 2.03 -2.79 -3.93
N LEU A 24 3.18 -2.13 -3.95
CA LEU A 24 3.30 -0.66 -4.01
C LEU A 24 3.39 -0.11 -5.46
N GLY A 25 3.64 -0.98 -6.44
CA GLY A 25 4.10 -0.60 -7.78
C GLY A 25 3.05 0.00 -8.71
N LYS A 26 1.77 -0.04 -8.33
CA LYS A 26 0.74 0.70 -9.03
C LYS A 26 0.60 2.04 -8.34
N GLN A 27 1.53 2.96 -8.69
CA GLN A 27 1.71 4.29 -8.13
C GLN A 27 0.40 4.85 -7.57
N VAL A 28 0.23 4.63 -6.28
CA VAL A 28 -0.80 5.33 -5.55
C VAL A 28 -0.26 6.74 -5.51
N ASP A 29 -0.95 7.66 -6.17
CA ASP A 29 -0.66 9.11 -6.16
C ASP A 29 -1.00 9.66 -4.77
N LEU A 30 -0.40 9.00 -3.78
CA LEU A 30 -0.76 9.06 -2.39
C LEU A 30 0.02 10.22 -1.85
N HIS A 31 -0.68 11.34 -1.76
CA HIS A 31 -0.08 12.50 -1.13
C HIS A 31 0.41 12.08 0.26
N PRO A 32 1.73 12.12 0.56
CA PRO A 32 2.27 11.70 1.87
C PRO A 32 1.63 12.44 3.04
N LEU A 33 0.98 13.57 2.75
CA LEU A 33 0.11 14.31 3.65
C LEU A 33 -1.01 13.47 4.25
N ILE A 34 -1.63 12.53 3.54
CA ILE A 34 -2.76 11.74 4.09
C ILE A 34 -2.29 10.88 5.26
N VAL A 35 -1.14 10.21 5.11
CA VAL A 35 -0.54 9.41 6.18
C VAL A 35 -0.08 10.31 7.33
N LEU A 36 0.51 11.48 7.02
CA LEU A 36 0.89 12.47 8.02
C LEU A 36 -0.31 12.96 8.84
N PHE A 37 -1.41 13.32 8.19
CA PHE A 37 -2.64 13.76 8.87
C PHE A 37 -3.23 12.65 9.74
N ALA A 38 -3.27 11.41 9.24
CA ALA A 38 -3.73 10.27 10.04
C ALA A 38 -2.88 10.10 11.31
N ILE A 39 -1.54 10.18 11.20
CA ILE A 39 -0.62 10.10 12.33
C ILE A 39 -0.87 11.24 13.31
N LEU A 40 -1.03 12.48 12.85
CA LEU A 40 -1.30 13.64 13.70
C LEU A 40 -2.63 13.51 14.43
N ILE A 41 -3.67 13.05 13.76
CA ILE A 41 -4.99 12.81 14.35
C ILE A 41 -4.90 11.69 15.39
N GLY A 42 -4.27 10.56 15.06
CA GLY A 42 -4.07 9.47 16.01
C GLY A 42 -3.23 9.89 17.23
N ALA A 43 -2.17 10.67 16.99
CA ALA A 43 -1.30 11.21 18.02
C ALA A 43 -2.04 12.16 18.98
N THR A 44 -2.97 12.96 18.48
CA THR A 44 -3.74 13.88 19.33
C THR A 44 -4.82 13.18 20.16
N ILE A 45 -5.42 12.10 19.64
CA ILE A 45 -6.48 11.35 20.34
C ILE A 45 -5.91 10.47 21.45
N MET A 46 -4.82 9.74 21.18
CA MET A 46 -4.26 8.74 22.11
C MET A 46 -2.76 8.89 22.38
N GLY A 47 -2.08 9.89 21.84
CA GLY A 47 -0.63 10.02 21.95
C GLY A 47 0.11 9.00 21.08
N LEU A 48 1.26 8.54 21.55
CA LEU A 48 2.13 7.62 20.81
C LEU A 48 1.41 6.34 20.31
N PRO A 49 0.58 5.64 21.12
CA PRO A 49 -0.16 4.46 20.64
C PRO A 49 -1.10 4.78 19.46
N GLY A 50 -1.79 5.92 19.50
CA GLY A 50 -2.68 6.34 18.41
C GLY A 50 -1.91 6.67 17.13
N ALA A 51 -0.71 7.25 17.26
CA ALA A 51 0.19 7.46 16.12
C ALA A 51 0.64 6.15 15.47
N LEU A 52 0.93 5.11 16.27
CA LEU A 52 1.34 3.79 15.76
C LEU A 52 0.21 3.07 15.02
N VAL A 53 -1.03 3.14 15.55
CA VAL A 53 -2.21 2.54 14.91
C VAL A 53 -2.67 3.34 13.69
N ALA A 54 -2.40 4.64 13.64
CA ALA A 54 -2.76 5.47 12.50
C ALA A 54 -2.09 5.04 11.18
N VAL A 55 -0.84 4.53 11.25
CA VAL A 55 -0.10 4.06 10.07
C VAL A 55 -0.80 2.89 9.35
N PRO A 56 -1.09 1.75 10.01
CA PRO A 56 -1.81 0.66 9.35
C PRO A 56 -3.24 1.02 8.98
N VAL A 57 -3.92 1.90 9.74
CA VAL A 57 -5.27 2.37 9.39
C VAL A 57 -5.26 3.21 8.10
N ALA A 58 -4.31 4.13 7.96
CA ALA A 58 -4.16 4.92 6.73
C ALA A 58 -3.82 4.04 5.52
N ALA A 59 -2.96 3.04 5.71
CA ALA A 59 -2.61 2.08 4.66
C ALA A 59 -3.81 1.20 4.25
N ALA A 60 -4.59 0.71 5.22
CA ALA A 60 -5.76 -0.12 4.95
C ALA A 60 -6.89 0.69 4.30
N GLY A 61 -7.18 1.90 4.79
CA GLY A 61 -8.16 2.79 4.19
C GLY A 61 -7.81 3.15 2.75
N LEU A 62 -6.52 3.31 2.47
CA LEU A 62 -6.05 3.54 1.12
C LEU A 62 -6.20 2.33 0.21
N PHE A 63 -5.85 1.14 0.69
CA PHE A 63 -6.02 -0.10 -0.06
C PHE A 63 -7.49 -0.30 -0.47
N LEU A 64 -8.41 -0.05 0.46
CA LEU A 64 -9.85 -0.09 0.22
C LEU A 64 -10.30 0.97 -0.81
N ALA A 65 -9.79 2.20 -0.71
CA ALA A 65 -10.11 3.27 -1.66
C ALA A 65 -9.66 2.91 -3.08
N GLN A 66 -8.48 2.32 -3.24
CA GLN A 66 -7.97 1.89 -4.55
C GLN A 66 -8.83 0.77 -5.17
N GLU A 67 -9.23 -0.21 -4.37
CA GLU A 67 -10.08 -1.31 -4.83
C GLU A 67 -11.45 -0.79 -5.32
N PHE A 68 -11.98 0.25 -4.67
CA PHE A 68 -13.26 0.86 -5.07
C PHE A 68 -13.16 1.85 -6.25
N TYR A 69 -11.98 2.43 -6.52
CA TYR A 69 -11.83 3.49 -7.54
C TYR A 69 -11.26 3.03 -8.89
N LEU A 70 -10.48 1.95 -8.96
CA LEU A 70 -9.84 1.52 -10.21
C LEU A 70 -10.61 0.40 -10.94
N LYS A 71 -11.88 0.66 -11.29
CA LYS A 71 -12.57 -0.06 -12.37
C LYS A 71 -13.70 0.77 -12.97
N PRO A 72 -13.38 1.84 -13.72
CA PRO A 72 -13.84 1.92 -15.13
C PRO A 72 -12.88 2.80 -15.98
N LEU A 73 -12.21 2.37 -17.04
CA LEU A 73 -12.74 2.04 -18.37
C LEU A 73 -11.73 1.15 -19.12
N ASN A 74 -12.07 -0.11 -19.35
CA ASN A 74 -11.50 -0.87 -20.46
C ASN A 74 -12.64 -1.18 -21.42
N ASN A 75 -13.08 -0.12 -22.10
CA ASN A 75 -13.76 -0.21 -23.38
C ASN A 75 -12.59 -0.15 -24.39
N THR A 76 -12.37 -1.14 -25.25
CA THR A 76 -12.91 -1.08 -26.62
C THR A 76 -12.94 0.39 -27.06
N ASP A 77 -11.98 0.89 -27.82
CA ASP A 77 -12.09 0.90 -29.28
C ASP A 77 -10.72 1.11 -29.94
N THR A 78 -10.12 0.04 -30.46
CA THR A 78 -9.28 0.08 -31.68
C THR A 78 -9.34 -1.31 -32.34
N THR A 79 -10.57 -1.74 -32.57
CA THR A 79 -10.92 -2.59 -33.71
C THR A 79 -12.00 -1.88 -34.53
N ASP A 80 -11.86 -0.56 -34.71
CA ASP A 80 -12.78 0.27 -35.50
C ASP A 80 -12.08 1.44 -36.23
N GLY A 81 -10.86 1.21 -36.75
CA GLY A 81 -10.10 2.30 -37.40
C GLY A 81 -8.91 1.95 -38.31
N ALA A 82 -8.66 0.67 -38.61
CA ALA A 82 -7.72 0.28 -39.68
C ALA A 82 -8.26 -1.02 -40.30
N THR A 83 -9.09 -0.99 -41.36
CA THR A 83 -8.67 -0.74 -42.76
C THR A 83 -7.27 -1.24 -43.06
#